data_AF-Q4RJE3-F1
#
_entry.id   AF-Q4RJE3-F1
#
_cell.length_a   1.000
_cell.length_b   1.000
_cell.length_c   1.000
_cell.angle_alpha   90.00
_cell.angle_beta   90.00
_cell.angle_gamma   90.00
#
_symmetry.space_group_name_H-M   'P 1'
#
loop_
_entity.id
_entity.type
_entity.pdbx_description
1 polymer ?
#
loop_
_entity_poly.entity_id
_entity_poly.type
_entity_poly.pdbx_seq_one_letter_code
_entity_poly.pdbx_strand_id
1 'polypeptide(L)'
;MTPHDLSTPASPALDPEEIRMRKMTRRSKVIQELVQTEKDYLTDLELCIREVVQPLRNLQVNLGQDQAVIVTTYPPQLILETVSFTFCQVVDVDRLFTNTETVCEVSAALLHRLHRAIAEPDKEAVVIGEVFIQAKAALEDVYKIYCYHHDDANTSLKSYEKEEEIKQHFTTCVSALK
;
A
#
# COMPACT_ATOMS: atom_id res chain seq x y z
N MET A 1 -25.31 -13.55 -69.91
CA MET A 1 -25.27 -13.25 -68.46
C MET A 1 -24.02 -13.90 -67.91
N THR A 2 -22.96 -13.13 -67.70
CA THR A 2 -21.70 -13.59 -67.09
C THR A 2 -21.73 -13.28 -65.59
N PRO A 3 -21.35 -14.20 -64.70
CA PRO A 3 -21.35 -13.92 -63.26
C PRO A 3 -20.11 -13.09 -62.90
N HIS A 4 -20.34 -12.03 -62.12
CA HIS A 4 -19.30 -11.24 -61.50
C HIS A 4 -18.68 -12.04 -60.35
N ASP A 5 -17.43 -12.44 -60.51
CA ASP A 5 -16.60 -12.95 -59.42
C ASP A 5 -16.13 -11.73 -58.58
N LEU A 6 -16.83 -11.43 -57.48
CA LEU A 6 -16.35 -10.49 -56.47
C LEU A 6 -15.23 -11.15 -55.67
N SER A 7 -14.02 -11.13 -56.24
CA SER A 7 -12.80 -11.42 -55.50
C SER A 7 -12.60 -10.31 -54.47
N THR A 8 -12.82 -10.65 -53.20
CA THR A 8 -12.47 -9.79 -52.07
C THR A 8 -10.96 -9.55 -52.12
N PRO A 9 -10.47 -8.30 -52.05
CA PRO A 9 -9.04 -8.06 -52.00
C PRO A 9 -8.50 -8.66 -50.70
N ALA A 10 -7.59 -9.62 -50.80
CA ALA A 10 -6.85 -10.09 -49.63
C ALA A 10 -6.09 -8.90 -49.04
N SER A 11 -6.37 -8.54 -47.79
CA SER A 11 -5.59 -7.54 -47.07
C SER A 11 -4.10 -7.91 -47.16
N PRO A 12 -3.19 -6.95 -47.43
CA PRO A 12 -1.76 -7.25 -47.50
C PRO A 12 -1.31 -7.88 -46.18
N ALA A 13 -0.70 -9.06 -46.24
CA ALA A 13 -0.06 -9.65 -45.07
C ALA A 13 1.05 -8.70 -44.61
N LEU A 14 0.97 -8.23 -43.36
CA LEU A 14 2.01 -7.38 -42.77
C LEU A 14 3.34 -8.13 -42.72
N ASP A 15 4.42 -7.41 -42.95
CA ASP A 15 5.78 -7.94 -42.91
C ASP A 15 6.10 -8.53 -41.52
N PRO A 16 6.70 -9.74 -41.42
CA PRO A 16 7.01 -10.37 -40.13
C PRO A 16 7.85 -9.50 -39.19
N GLU A 17 8.76 -8.67 -39.73
CA GLU A 17 9.59 -7.76 -38.92
C GLU A 17 8.77 -6.62 -38.33
N GLU A 18 7.80 -6.09 -39.08
CA GLU A 18 6.86 -5.11 -38.57
C GLU A 18 5.99 -5.69 -37.43
N ILE A 19 5.55 -6.94 -37.57
CA ILE A 19 4.81 -7.65 -36.52
C ILE A 19 5.68 -7.81 -35.26
N ARG A 20 6.95 -8.17 -35.42
CA ARG A 20 7.92 -8.33 -34.34
C ARG A 20 8.14 -7.01 -33.59
N MET A 21 8.37 -5.93 -34.33
CA MET A 21 8.56 -4.58 -33.78
C MET A 21 7.33 -4.08 -33.01
N ARG A 22 6.12 -4.30 -33.55
CA ARG A 22 4.86 -3.95 -32.87
C ARG A 22 4.71 -4.73 -31.55
N LYS A 23 4.99 -6.04 -31.55
CA LYS A 23 4.96 -6.87 -30.32
C LYS A 23 5.98 -6.41 -29.29
N MET A 24 7.20 -6.11 -29.70
CA MET A 24 8.25 -5.60 -28.80
C MET A 24 7.91 -4.24 -28.21
N THR A 25 7.32 -3.35 -29.01
CA THR A 25 6.83 -2.05 -28.53
C THR A 25 5.74 -2.24 -27.48
N ARG A 26 4.78 -3.14 -27.73
CA ARG A 26 3.71 -3.44 -26.76
C ARG A 26 4.28 -4.04 -25.48
N ARG A 27 5.21 -5.00 -25.58
CA ARG A 27 5.92 -5.59 -24.42
C ARG A 27 6.60 -4.50 -23.59
N SER A 28 7.33 -3.58 -24.23
CA SER A 28 8.00 -2.48 -23.53
C SER A 28 7.01 -1.60 -22.76
N LYS A 29 5.85 -1.28 -23.34
CA LYS A 29 4.82 -0.47 -22.67
C LYS A 29 4.23 -1.18 -21.45
N VAL A 30 3.91 -2.47 -21.58
CA VAL A 30 3.37 -3.27 -20.47
C VAL A 30 4.38 -3.36 -19.32
N ILE A 31 5.67 -3.54 -19.63
CA ILE A 31 6.72 -3.57 -18.61
C ILE A 31 6.84 -2.20 -17.92
N GLN A 32 6.83 -1.11 -18.68
CA GLN A 32 6.87 0.24 -18.12
C GLN A 32 5.68 0.52 -17.21
N GLU A 33 4.47 0.14 -17.63
CA GLU A 33 3.26 0.27 -16.82
C GLU A 33 3.39 -0.52 -15.52
N LEU A 34 3.82 -1.78 -15.59
CA LEU A 34 4.02 -2.62 -14.40
C LEU A 34 5.00 -2.00 -13.40
N VAL A 35 6.15 -1.52 -13.88
CA VAL A 35 7.17 -0.91 -13.02
C VAL A 35 6.68 0.41 -12.44
N GLN A 36 5.95 1.19 -13.21
CA GLN A 36 5.37 2.44 -12.74
C GLN A 36 4.32 2.18 -11.67
N THR A 37 3.42 1.21 -11.88
CA THR A 37 2.40 0.87 -10.87
C THR A 37 3.01 0.33 -9.59
N GLU A 38 4.11 -0.43 -9.67
CA GLU A 38 4.82 -0.90 -8.47
C GLU A 38 5.47 0.27 -7.71
N LYS A 39 6.01 1.26 -8.44
CA LYS A 39 6.56 2.48 -7.84
C LYS A 39 5.46 3.32 -7.16
N ASP A 40 4.32 3.47 -7.82
CA ASP A 40 3.18 4.21 -7.28
C ASP A 40 2.67 3.52 -6.01
N TYR A 41 2.51 2.20 -6.05
CA TYR A 41 2.13 1.39 -4.90
C TYR A 41 3.11 1.53 -3.72
N LEU A 42 4.42 1.45 -3.98
CA LEU A 42 5.43 1.66 -2.94
C LEU A 42 5.35 3.05 -2.33
N THR A 43 5.12 4.07 -3.17
CA THR A 43 4.96 5.46 -2.73
C THR A 43 3.76 5.59 -1.79
N ASP A 44 2.63 4.95 -2.13
CA ASP A 44 1.43 4.92 -1.29
C ASP A 44 1.69 4.24 0.06
N LEU A 45 2.44 3.13 0.07
CA LEU A 45 2.84 2.45 1.30
C LEU A 45 3.73 3.33 2.18
N GLU A 46 4.76 3.95 1.61
CA GLU A 46 5.67 4.85 2.32
C GLU A 46 4.93 6.07 2.89
N LEU A 47 4.00 6.65 2.13
CA LEU A 47 3.14 7.74 2.58
C LEU A 47 2.24 7.31 3.74
N CYS A 48 1.58 6.16 3.62
CA CYS A 48 0.74 5.61 4.68
C CYS A 48 1.54 5.39 5.97
N ILE A 49 2.73 4.79 5.87
CA ILE A 49 3.59 4.56 7.03
C ILE A 49 4.02 5.88 7.66
N ARG A 50 4.55 6.80 6.85
CA ARG A 50 5.14 8.04 7.33
C ARG A 50 4.11 9.02 7.90
N GLU A 51 2.96 9.15 7.25
CA GLU A 51 1.98 10.20 7.58
C GLU A 51 0.81 9.69 8.43
N VAL A 52 0.62 8.37 8.53
CA VAL A 52 -0.47 7.80 9.33
C VAL A 52 0.06 6.88 10.42
N VAL A 53 0.79 5.81 10.07
CA VAL A 53 1.23 4.80 11.06
C VAL A 53 2.13 5.42 12.12
N GLN A 54 3.19 6.13 11.70
CA GLN A 54 4.17 6.70 12.61
C GLN A 54 3.56 7.79 13.52
N PRO A 55 2.76 8.76 13.03
CA PRO A 55 2.08 9.72 13.89
C PRO A 55 1.12 9.08 14.90
N LEU A 56 0.36 8.06 14.52
CA LEU A 56 -0.54 7.35 15.44
C LEU A 56 0.24 6.60 16.52
N ARG A 57 1.35 5.94 16.19
CA ARG A 57 2.23 5.31 17.19
C ARG A 57 2.81 6.34 18.16
N ASN A 58 3.27 7.48 17.66
CA ASN A 58 3.80 8.56 18.50
C ASN A 58 2.74 9.11 19.45
N LEU A 59 1.49 9.25 18.99
CA LEU A 59 0.38 9.67 19.83
C LEU A 59 0.04 8.64 20.92
N GLN A 60 0.05 7.35 20.56
CA GLN A 60 -0.12 6.24 21.50
C GLN A 60 0.93 6.25 22.61
N VAL A 61 2.20 6.55 22.30
CA VAL A 61 3.28 6.66 23.29
C VAL A 61 3.07 7.85 24.24
N ASN A 62 2.64 9.01 23.72
CA ASN A 62 2.39 10.20 24.54
C ASN A 62 1.21 10.00 25.51
N LEU A 63 0.11 9.39 25.05
CA LEU A 63 -1.06 9.09 25.88
C LEU A 63 -0.76 8.04 26.96
N GLY A 64 0.11 7.07 26.67
CA GLY A 64 0.54 6.06 27.65
C GLY A 64 1.38 6.64 28.79
N GLN A 65 2.01 7.81 28.59
CA GLN A 65 2.79 8.51 29.63
C GLN A 65 1.93 9.47 30.46
N ASP A 66 0.91 10.10 29.86
CA ASP A 66 0.00 11.03 30.55
C ASP A 66 -1.13 10.35 31.35
N GLN A 67 -1.32 9.03 31.24
CA GLN A 67 -2.29 8.29 32.07
C GLN A 67 -1.82 8.01 33.51
N ALA A 68 -0.60 8.38 33.89
CA ALA A 68 -0.09 8.22 35.25
C ALA A 68 -0.17 9.50 36.10
N VAL A 69 -1.37 10.05 36.29
CA VAL A 69 -1.58 11.12 37.29
C VAL A 69 -2.28 10.55 38.52
N ILE A 70 -1.50 10.11 39.52
CA ILE A 70 -2.02 9.89 40.88
C ILE A 70 -2.04 11.26 41.59
N VAL A 71 -3.19 11.93 41.62
CA VAL A 71 -3.36 13.10 42.49
C VAL A 71 -3.72 12.64 43.90
N THR A 72 -2.71 12.40 44.74
CA THR A 72 -2.95 12.29 46.19
C THR A 72 -2.90 13.67 46.83
N THR A 73 -4.03 14.32 47.08
CA THR A 73 -4.09 15.32 48.16
C THR A 73 -5.50 15.42 48.74
N TYR A 74 -5.66 14.92 49.97
CA TYR A 74 -6.69 15.33 50.94
C TYR A 74 -6.29 16.73 51.52
N PRO A 75 -7.23 17.58 52.02
CA PRO A 75 -8.44 17.24 52.77
C PRO A 75 -9.79 17.66 52.12
N PRO A 76 -10.94 17.21 52.68
CA PRO A 76 -12.19 17.03 51.96
C PRO A 76 -13.18 18.18 52.21
N GLN A 77 -13.36 19.10 51.26
CA GLN A 77 -14.53 19.99 51.26
C GLN A 77 -15.01 20.21 49.83
N LEU A 78 -16.25 19.76 49.60
CA LEU A 78 -17.12 19.95 48.43
C LEU A 78 -16.46 20.58 47.21
N ILE A 79 -15.94 19.75 46.32
CA ILE A 79 -15.94 20.06 44.90
C ILE A 79 -16.46 18.81 44.19
N LEU A 80 -17.60 18.97 43.53
CA LEU A 80 -18.13 17.98 42.57
C LEU A 80 -17.28 18.10 41.30
N GLU A 81 -15.98 17.81 41.40
CA GLU A 81 -15.11 17.76 40.24
C GLU A 81 -15.24 16.35 39.67
N THR A 82 -16.05 16.27 38.61
CA THR A 82 -16.01 15.18 37.64
C THR A 82 -14.56 14.93 37.28
N VAL A 83 -13.99 13.86 37.85
CA VAL A 83 -12.77 13.26 37.37
C VAL A 83 -13.10 12.73 35.98
N SER A 84 -12.87 13.54 34.96
CA SER A 84 -12.91 13.11 33.57
C SER A 84 -11.73 12.18 33.37
N PHE A 85 -11.91 10.90 33.72
CA PHE A 85 -11.12 9.84 33.10
C PHE A 85 -11.56 9.83 31.63
N THR A 86 -10.89 10.63 30.80
CA THR A 86 -10.93 10.44 29.35
C THR A 86 -10.19 9.14 29.12
N PHE A 87 -10.90 8.02 29.21
CA PHE A 87 -10.43 6.72 28.75
C PHE A 87 -10.44 6.80 27.22
N CYS A 88 -9.53 7.61 26.67
CA CYS A 88 -9.34 7.69 25.23
C CYS A 88 -8.90 6.27 24.82
N GLN A 89 -9.73 5.57 24.06
CA GLN A 89 -9.31 4.29 23.51
C GLN A 89 -8.06 4.54 22.69
N VAL A 90 -6.95 4.01 23.17
CA VAL A 90 -5.69 4.05 22.44
C VAL A 90 -5.87 3.15 21.22
N VAL A 91 -5.71 3.73 20.03
CA VAL A 91 -5.72 2.99 18.76
C VAL A 91 -4.64 1.92 18.84
N ASP A 92 -5.00 0.66 18.62
CA ASP A 92 -4.04 -0.43 18.49
C ASP A 92 -3.45 -0.38 17.07
N VAL A 93 -2.37 0.39 16.92
CA VAL A 93 -1.77 0.69 15.61
C VAL A 93 -1.19 -0.57 14.97
N ASP A 94 -0.54 -1.45 15.74
CA ASP A 94 0.07 -2.67 15.22
C ASP A 94 -1.00 -3.68 14.77
N ARG A 95 -2.14 -3.77 15.46
CA ARG A 95 -3.27 -4.56 14.98
C ARG A 95 -3.92 -3.95 13.74
N LEU A 96 -4.07 -2.62 13.70
CA LEU A 96 -4.75 -1.93 12.60
C LEU A 96 -3.95 -1.94 11.30
N PHE A 97 -2.62 -1.78 11.38
CA PHE A 97 -1.73 -1.76 10.23
C PHE A 97 -0.96 -3.06 10.03
N THR A 98 -1.16 -4.05 10.90
CA THR A 98 -0.63 -5.41 10.74
C THR A 98 0.89 -5.40 10.47
N ASN A 99 1.33 -5.97 9.36
CA ASN A 99 2.71 -5.97 8.88
C ASN A 99 2.93 -5.04 7.67
N THR A 100 2.22 -3.91 7.57
CA THR A 100 2.35 -2.94 6.46
C THR A 100 3.81 -2.50 6.20
N GLU A 101 4.62 -2.36 7.24
CA GLU A 101 6.05 -2.00 7.08
C GLU A 101 6.83 -3.11 6.35
N THR A 102 6.61 -4.38 6.69
CA THR A 102 7.23 -5.51 5.98
C THR A 102 6.70 -5.65 4.54
N VAL A 103 5.42 -5.32 4.30
CA VAL A 103 4.86 -5.26 2.94
C VAL A 103 5.60 -4.19 2.12
N CYS A 104 5.86 -3.02 2.70
CA CYS A 104 6.63 -1.95 2.08
C CYS A 104 8.06 -2.40 1.74
N GLU A 105 8.76 -3.09 2.66
CA GLU A 105 10.11 -3.61 2.42
C GLU A 105 10.17 -4.60 1.24
N VAL A 106 9.19 -5.52 1.15
CA VAL A 106 9.15 -6.49 0.04
C VAL A 106 8.83 -5.81 -1.28
N SER A 107 7.92 -4.83 -1.30
CA SER A 107 7.62 -4.03 -2.50
C SER A 107 8.84 -3.22 -2.95
N ALA A 108 9.58 -2.59 -2.03
CA ALA A 108 10.83 -1.89 -2.35
C ALA A 108 11.87 -2.83 -2.98
N ALA A 109 12.02 -4.03 -2.44
CA ALA A 109 12.92 -5.04 -2.99
C ALA A 109 12.48 -5.52 -4.38
N LEU A 110 11.18 -5.68 -4.62
CA LEU A 110 10.61 -6.03 -5.92
C LEU A 110 10.89 -4.93 -6.95
N LEU A 111 10.56 -3.69 -6.62
CA LEU A 111 10.78 -2.53 -7.49
C LEU A 111 12.26 -2.39 -7.87
N HIS A 112 13.17 -2.54 -6.90
CA HIS A 112 14.60 -2.51 -7.16
C HIS A 112 15.05 -3.61 -8.15
N ARG A 113 14.54 -4.85 -8.00
CA ARG A 113 14.86 -5.95 -8.92
C ARG A 113 14.29 -5.70 -10.32
N LEU A 114 13.07 -5.15 -10.41
CA LEU A 114 12.46 -4.76 -11.67
C LEU A 114 13.28 -3.69 -12.38
N HIS A 115 13.69 -2.63 -11.67
CA HIS A 115 14.57 -1.58 -12.21
C HIS A 115 15.89 -2.15 -12.76
N ARG A 116 16.50 -3.09 -12.04
CA ARG A 116 17.71 -3.77 -12.50
C ARG A 116 17.47 -4.59 -13.78
N ALA A 117 16.35 -5.31 -13.86
CA ALA A 117 16.03 -6.11 -15.04
C ALA A 117 15.75 -5.26 -16.29
N ILE A 118 15.10 -4.09 -16.13
CA ILE A 118 14.78 -3.21 -17.26
C ILE A 118 15.94 -2.27 -17.66
N ALA A 119 17.00 -2.21 -16.85
CA ALA A 119 18.21 -1.45 -17.17
C ALA A 119 19.09 -2.16 -18.23
N GLU A 120 18.73 -3.38 -18.65
CA GLU A 120 19.39 -4.12 -19.71
C GLU A 120 19.42 -3.32 -21.02
N PRO A 121 20.61 -3.04 -21.59
CA PRO A 121 20.76 -2.29 -22.85
C PRO A 121 20.04 -2.94 -24.03
N ASP A 122 20.04 -4.27 -24.13
CA ASP A 122 19.29 -4.99 -25.14
C ASP A 122 17.83 -5.21 -24.71
N LYS A 123 16.92 -4.41 -25.25
CA LYS A 123 15.48 -4.52 -24.98
C LYS A 123 14.91 -5.90 -25.31
N GLU A 124 15.51 -6.65 -26.22
CA GLU A 124 15.08 -8.02 -26.52
C GLU A 124 15.42 -8.98 -25.38
N ALA A 125 16.57 -8.77 -24.72
CA ALA A 125 17.09 -9.55 -23.60
C ALA A 125 16.44 -9.24 -22.23
N VAL A 126 15.60 -8.20 -22.11
CA VAL A 126 14.92 -7.82 -20.85
C VAL A 126 13.96 -8.92 -20.36
N VAL A 127 14.39 -9.82 -19.47
CA VAL A 127 13.53 -10.88 -18.92
C VAL A 127 13.10 -10.54 -17.49
N ILE A 128 11.88 -10.01 -17.33
CA ILE A 128 11.32 -9.69 -16.00
C ILE A 128 10.70 -10.91 -15.30
N GLY A 129 10.41 -12.01 -16.01
CA GLY A 129 9.76 -13.19 -15.42
C GLY A 129 10.56 -13.80 -14.26
N GLU A 130 11.89 -13.82 -14.39
CA GLU A 130 12.80 -14.33 -13.35
C GLU A 130 12.73 -13.50 -12.05
N VAL A 131 12.45 -12.20 -12.15
CA VAL A 131 12.27 -11.33 -10.98
C VAL A 131 11.10 -11.83 -10.11
N PHE A 132 9.98 -12.20 -10.73
CA PHE A 132 8.82 -12.71 -10.01
C PHE A 132 9.06 -14.09 -9.41
N ILE A 133 9.78 -14.96 -10.09
CA ILE A 133 10.13 -16.29 -9.56
C ILE A 133 10.96 -16.13 -8.29
N GLN A 134 11.93 -15.23 -8.29
CA GLN A 134 12.77 -14.94 -7.13
C GLN A 134 12.01 -14.25 -5.99
N ALA A 135 11.07 -13.37 -6.32
CA ALA A 135 10.28 -12.64 -5.33
C ALA A 135 9.14 -13.48 -4.73
N LYS A 136 8.70 -14.56 -5.41
CA LYS A 136 7.51 -15.34 -5.07
C LYS A 136 7.42 -15.70 -3.58
N ALA A 137 8.47 -16.33 -3.04
CA ALA A 137 8.45 -16.82 -1.66
C ALA A 137 8.31 -15.67 -0.65
N ALA A 138 9.08 -14.59 -0.84
CA ALA A 138 9.02 -13.41 0.03
C ALA A 138 7.66 -12.71 -0.02
N LEU A 139 7.08 -12.56 -1.22
CA LEU A 139 5.73 -12.02 -1.39
C LEU A 139 4.70 -12.90 -0.67
N GLU A 140 4.73 -14.22 -0.89
CA GLU A 140 3.79 -15.15 -0.26
C GLU A 140 3.89 -15.11 1.27
N ASP A 141 5.11 -15.12 1.82
CA ASP A 141 5.34 -15.12 3.27
C ASP A 141 4.85 -13.87 3.98
N VAL A 142 4.94 -12.71 3.32
CA VAL A 142 4.53 -11.43 3.90
C VAL A 142 3.04 -11.14 3.66
N TYR A 143 2.55 -11.35 2.45
CA TYR A 143 1.15 -11.06 2.11
C TYR A 143 0.17 -12.02 2.76
N LYS A 144 0.55 -13.27 3.03
CA LYS A 144 -0.35 -14.19 3.76
C LYS A 144 -0.69 -13.67 5.16
N ILE A 145 0.25 -13.00 5.83
CA ILE A 145 0.03 -12.41 7.16
C ILE A 145 -0.86 -11.17 7.04
N TYR A 146 -0.56 -10.30 6.08
CA TYR A 146 -1.33 -9.08 5.83
C TYR A 146 -2.78 -9.39 5.51
N CYS A 147 -3.01 -10.29 4.55
CA CYS A 147 -4.35 -10.66 4.11
C CYS A 147 -5.12 -11.43 5.18
N TYR A 148 -4.46 -12.28 5.98
CA TYR A 148 -5.11 -13.02 7.06
C TYR A 148 -5.72 -12.09 8.12
N HIS A 149 -5.02 -11.01 8.49
CA HIS A 149 -5.48 -10.07 9.51
C HIS A 149 -6.35 -8.92 8.96
N HIS A 150 -6.60 -8.87 7.65
CA HIS A 150 -7.29 -7.74 7.01
C HIS A 150 -8.70 -7.51 7.56
N ASP A 151 -9.46 -8.59 7.83
CA ASP A 151 -10.82 -8.49 8.38
C ASP A 151 -10.83 -7.99 9.84
N ASP A 152 -9.83 -8.38 10.63
CA ASP A 152 -9.67 -7.92 12.01
C ASP A 152 -9.29 -6.44 12.08
N ALA A 153 -8.38 -6.00 11.21
CA ALA A 153 -8.01 -4.60 11.05
C ALA A 153 -9.23 -3.75 10.64
N ASN A 154 -9.99 -4.19 9.64
CA ASN A 154 -11.23 -3.53 9.22
C ASN A 154 -12.29 -3.46 10.31
N THR A 155 -12.42 -4.52 11.12
CA THR A 155 -13.34 -4.53 12.26
C THR A 155 -12.92 -3.51 13.31
N SER A 156 -11.62 -3.41 13.59
CA SER A 156 -11.04 -2.43 14.52
C SER A 156 -11.25 -1.00 14.03
N LEU A 157 -11.02 -0.75 12.73
CA LEU A 157 -11.26 0.56 12.11
C LEU A 157 -12.73 1.00 12.26
N LYS A 158 -13.68 0.09 12.01
CA LYS A 158 -15.12 0.38 12.16
C LYS A 158 -15.54 0.68 13.60
N SER A 159 -14.84 0.15 14.60
CA SER A 159 -15.06 0.58 15.99
C SER A 159 -14.51 1.98 16.21
N TYR A 160 -13.30 2.27 15.73
CA TYR A 160 -12.66 3.58 15.88
C TYR A 160 -13.41 4.71 15.17
N GLU A 161 -14.05 4.45 14.04
CA GLU A 161 -14.90 5.42 13.32
C GLU A 161 -16.08 5.94 14.14
N LYS A 162 -16.51 5.20 15.18
CA LYS A 162 -17.62 5.60 16.06
C LYS A 162 -17.16 6.56 17.16
N GLU A 163 -15.85 6.71 17.36
CA GLU A 163 -15.25 7.55 18.39
C GLU A 163 -14.70 8.83 17.75
N GLU A 164 -15.36 9.96 18.02
CA GLU A 164 -15.01 11.24 17.37
C GLU A 164 -13.59 11.72 17.74
N GLU A 165 -13.09 11.44 18.95
CA GLU A 165 -11.70 11.75 19.32
C GLU A 165 -10.70 10.99 18.45
N ILE A 166 -10.89 9.68 18.27
CA ILE A 166 -10.02 8.86 17.42
C ILE A 166 -10.10 9.31 15.97
N LYS A 167 -11.32 9.53 15.46
CA LYS A 167 -11.54 10.03 14.11
C LYS A 167 -10.85 11.38 13.86
N GLN A 168 -10.83 12.26 14.86
CA GLN A 168 -10.09 13.52 14.78
C GLN A 168 -8.57 13.29 14.68
N HIS A 169 -8.02 12.29 15.37
CA HIS A 169 -6.61 11.91 15.24
C HIS A 169 -6.28 11.42 13.83
N PHE A 170 -7.09 10.53 13.26
CA PHE A 170 -6.93 10.09 11.86
C PHE A 170 -7.07 11.26 10.88
N THR A 171 -8.06 12.14 11.08
CA THR A 171 -8.26 13.33 10.23
C THR A 171 -7.04 14.25 10.26
N THR A 172 -6.42 14.41 11.42
CA THR A 172 -5.20 15.20 11.58
C THR A 172 -4.05 14.59 10.78
N CYS A 173 -3.83 13.27 10.90
CA CYS A 173 -2.81 12.54 10.15
C CYS A 173 -3.03 12.66 8.63
N VAL A 174 -4.26 12.41 8.17
CA VAL A 174 -4.60 12.46 6.74
C VAL A 174 -4.56 13.88 6.17
N SER A 175 -4.80 14.92 6.98
CA SER A 175 -4.72 16.31 6.52
C SER A 175 -3.30 16.73 6.12
N ALA A 176 -2.27 16.04 6.62
CA ALA A 176 -0.87 16.26 6.26
C ALA A 176 -0.49 15.69 4.88
N LEU A 177 -1.35 14.85 4.28
CA LEU A 177 -1.15 14.25 2.95
C LEU A 177 -1.51 15.18 1.78
N LYS A 178 -1.86 16.44 2.04
CA LYS A 178 -2.28 17.44 1.03
C LYS A 178 -1.13 18.22 0.41
#